data_AF-A0A7C2MS23-F1
#
_entry.id   AF-A0A7C2MS23-F1
#
_cell.length_a   1.000
_cell.length_b   1.000
_cell.length_c   1.000
_cell.angle_alpha   90.00
_cell.angle_beta   90.00
_cell.angle_gamma   90.00
#
_symmetry.space_group_name_H-M   'P 1'
#
loop_
_entity.id
_entity.type
_entity.pdbx_description
1 polymer ?
#
loop_
_entity_poly.entity_id
_entity_poly.type
_entity_poly.pdbx_seq_one_letter_code
_entity_poly.pdbx_strand_id
1 'polypeptide(L)'
;MNTMTYKGYTARIEFDERDDLIVGHVIGLPDIERISFEGESITAAREDFHNAIEFYLAECLEAGKSPTKPASGKFMLRLPPSLHASLAAYAKVHGTSLNALAERALRREIEG
;
A
#
# COMPACT_ATOMS: atom_id res chain seq x y z
N MET A 1 -13.10 3.19 1.73
CA MET A 1 -12.16 2.99 0.60
C MET A 1 -11.89 1.51 0.51
N ASN A 2 -12.26 0.87 -0.60
CA ASN A 2 -12.14 -0.58 -0.75
C ASN A 2 -10.79 -0.93 -1.38
N THR A 3 -10.20 -2.03 -0.93
CA THR A 3 -8.87 -2.46 -1.35
C THR A 3 -8.83 -3.95 -1.67
N MET A 4 -7.98 -4.33 -2.61
CA MET A 4 -7.62 -5.73 -2.88
C MET A 4 -6.14 -5.95 -2.64
N THR A 5 -5.76 -7.16 -2.22
CA THR A 5 -4.35 -7.53 -1.97
C THR A 5 -4.01 -8.87 -2.59
N TYR A 6 -2.88 -8.94 -3.29
CA TYR A 6 -2.38 -10.19 -3.89
C TYR A 6 -0.86 -10.17 -4.00
N LYS A 7 -0.18 -11.25 -3.57
CA LYS A 7 1.30 -11.38 -3.55
C LYS A 7 2.06 -10.17 -2.96
N GLY A 8 1.46 -9.48 -1.99
CA GLY A 8 2.05 -8.29 -1.35
C GLY A 8 1.80 -6.97 -2.09
N TYR A 9 1.12 -7.00 -3.23
CA TYR A 9 0.61 -5.82 -3.91
C TYR A 9 -0.74 -5.44 -3.34
N THR A 10 -0.97 -4.14 -3.18
CA THR A 10 -2.26 -3.58 -2.74
C THR A 10 -2.82 -2.71 -3.85
N ALA A 11 -4.10 -2.85 -4.13
CA ALA A 11 -4.81 -2.02 -5.07
C ALA A 11 -5.98 -1.30 -4.39
N ARG A 12 -6.26 -0.08 -4.85
CA ARG A 12 -7.54 0.59 -4.60
C ARG A 12 -8.50 0.21 -5.71
N ILE A 13 -9.76 0.02 -5.35
CA ILE A 13 -10.84 -0.23 -6.30
C ILE A 13 -11.95 0.80 -6.13
N GLU A 14 -12.58 1.14 -7.24
CA GLU A 14 -13.74 2.01 -7.33
C GLU A 14 -14.71 1.49 -8.37
N PHE A 15 -15.96 1.92 -8.28
CA PHE A 15 -16.97 1.60 -9.27
C PHE A 15 -17.02 2.76 -10.27
N ASP A 16 -16.78 2.45 -11.54
CA ASP A 16 -16.97 3.38 -12.65
C ASP A 16 -18.42 3.29 -13.11
N GLU A 17 -19.21 4.32 -12.78
CA GLU A 17 -20.63 4.40 -13.14
C GLU A 17 -20.87 4.52 -14.64
N ARG A 18 -19.87 4.97 -15.43
CA ARG A 18 -20.04 5.20 -16.87
C ARG A 18 -20.02 3.89 -17.64
N ASP A 19 -19.11 3.01 -17.24
CA ASP A 19 -18.85 1.75 -17.93
C ASP A 19 -19.43 0.54 -17.16
N ASP A 20 -20.03 0.77 -15.97
CA ASP A 20 -20.59 -0.26 -15.07
C ASP A 20 -19.53 -1.30 -14.66
N LEU A 21 -18.31 -0.83 -14.42
CA LEU A 21 -17.15 -1.65 -14.10
C LEU A 21 -16.60 -1.36 -12.71
N ILE A 22 -16.01 -2.37 -12.09
CA ILE A 22 -15.10 -2.17 -10.98
C ILE A 22 -13.71 -1.97 -11.58
N VAL A 23 -13.16 -0.78 -11.41
CA VAL A 23 -11.81 -0.44 -11.86
C VAL A 23 -10.86 -0.41 -10.68
N GLY A 24 -9.61 -0.80 -10.90
CA GLY A 24 -8.61 -0.89 -9.85
C GLY A 24 -7.21 -0.53 -10.29
N HIS A 25 -6.44 0.06 -9.37
CA HIS A 25 -5.06 0.46 -9.58
C HIS A 25 -4.18 0.06 -8.40
N VAL A 26 -3.03 -0.53 -8.71
CA VAL A 26 -2.02 -0.89 -7.71
C VAL A 26 -1.40 0.38 -7.14
N ILE A 27 -1.33 0.46 -5.82
CA ILE A 27 -0.76 1.59 -5.09
C ILE A 27 0.63 1.28 -4.56
N GLY A 28 1.45 2.31 -4.40
CA GLY A 28 2.81 2.20 -3.87
C GLY A 28 3.85 1.77 -4.91
N LEU A 29 3.50 1.79 -6.20
CA LEU A 29 4.44 1.69 -7.31
C LEU A 29 4.82 3.09 -7.82
N PRO A 30 6.01 3.27 -8.42
CA PRO A 30 6.35 4.49 -9.16
C PRO A 30 5.37 4.75 -10.29
N ASP A 31 5.14 6.02 -10.65
CA ASP A 31 4.18 6.40 -11.71
C ASP A 31 4.46 5.74 -13.07
N ILE A 32 5.73 5.43 -13.36
CA ILE A 32 6.17 4.75 -14.59
C ILE A 32 5.81 3.25 -14.61
N GLU A 33 5.46 2.65 -13.47
CA GLU A 33 5.10 1.24 -13.30
C GLU A 33 3.63 1.10 -12.84
N ARG A 34 2.71 1.69 -13.61
CA ARG A 34 1.28 1.66 -13.29
C ARG A 34 0.66 0.32 -13.69
N ILE A 35 0.04 -0.37 -12.74
CA ILE A 35 -0.72 -1.60 -12.97
C ILE A 35 -2.20 -1.31 -12.71
N SER A 36 -3.04 -1.54 -13.71
CA SER A 36 -4.50 -1.40 -13.65
C SER A 36 -5.20 -2.71 -14.02
N PHE A 37 -6.43 -2.86 -13.55
CA PHE A 37 -7.31 -3.98 -13.84
C PHE A 37 -8.77 -3.52 -13.74
N GLU A 38 -9.68 -4.29 -14.31
CA GLU A 38 -11.11 -3.99 -14.29
C GLU A 38 -11.98 -5.25 -14.31
N GLY A 39 -13.28 -5.10 -14.07
CA GLY A 39 -14.22 -6.20 -14.28
C GLY A 39 -15.67 -5.84 -13.93
N GLU A 40 -16.60 -6.53 -14.59
CA GLU A 40 -18.06 -6.35 -14.45
C GLU A 40 -18.61 -6.81 -13.08
N SER A 41 -17.77 -7.45 -12.27
CA SER A 41 -18.13 -7.89 -10.92
C SER A 41 -16.90 -7.91 -10.02
N ILE A 42 -17.12 -7.98 -8.70
CA ILE A 42 -16.03 -8.09 -7.71
C ILE A 42 -15.16 -9.32 -7.99
N THR A 43 -15.77 -10.42 -8.45
CA THR A 43 -15.05 -11.65 -8.79
C THR A 43 -14.19 -11.45 -10.04
N ALA A 44 -14.76 -10.89 -11.11
CA ALA A 44 -14.04 -10.63 -12.35
C ALA A 44 -12.86 -9.66 -12.12
N ALA A 45 -13.08 -8.55 -11.43
CA ALA A 45 -12.02 -7.59 -11.11
C ALA A 45 -10.91 -8.21 -10.23
N ARG A 46 -11.25 -9.17 -9.34
CA ARG A 46 -10.24 -9.89 -8.55
C ARG A 46 -9.41 -10.83 -9.40
N GLU A 47 -10.04 -11.55 -10.31
CA GLU A 47 -9.34 -12.44 -11.25
C GLU A 47 -8.41 -11.63 -12.16
N ASP A 48 -8.91 -10.53 -12.72
CA ASP A 48 -8.10 -9.63 -13.56
C ASP A 48 -6.95 -9.00 -12.77
N PHE A 49 -7.18 -8.59 -11.53
CA PHE A 49 -6.11 -8.11 -10.64
C PHE A 49 -5.01 -9.15 -10.45
N HIS A 50 -5.38 -10.41 -10.17
CA HIS A 50 -4.39 -11.47 -10.00
C HIS A 50 -3.61 -11.71 -11.29
N ASN A 51 -4.29 -11.72 -12.44
CA ASN A 51 -3.66 -11.88 -13.75
C ASN A 51 -2.68 -10.73 -14.06
N ALA A 52 -3.07 -9.49 -13.79
CA ALA A 52 -2.23 -8.32 -13.99
C ALA A 52 -0.94 -8.38 -13.14
N ILE A 53 -1.04 -8.86 -11.89
CA ILE A 53 0.13 -9.06 -11.02
C ILE A 53 1.00 -10.23 -11.50
N GLU A 54 0.42 -11.37 -11.87
CA GLU A 54 1.19 -12.50 -12.41
C GLU A 54 1.93 -12.08 -13.69
N PHE A 55 1.26 -11.36 -14.58
CA PHE A 55 1.85 -10.84 -15.81
C PHE A 55 3.04 -9.92 -15.51
N TYR A 56 2.86 -8.93 -14.63
CA TYR A 56 3.95 -8.03 -14.20
C TYR A 56 5.14 -8.79 -13.62
N LEU A 57 4.89 -9.78 -12.75
CA LEU A 57 5.95 -10.59 -12.14
C LEU A 57 6.69 -11.43 -13.18
N ALA A 58 5.97 -11.98 -14.17
CA ALA A 58 6.56 -12.73 -15.27
C ALA A 58 7.41 -11.82 -16.17
N GLU A 59 6.92 -10.63 -16.54
CA GLU A 59 7.69 -9.66 -17.33
C GLU A 59 8.98 -9.22 -16.61
N CYS A 60 8.92 -9.00 -15.29
CA CYS A 60 10.10 -8.70 -14.50
C CYS A 60 11.13 -9.84 -14.55
N LEU A 61 10.66 -11.09 -14.43
CA LEU A 61 11.52 -12.28 -14.47
C LEU A 61 12.20 -12.42 -15.85
N GLU A 62 11.43 -12.33 -16.93
CA GLU A 62 11.94 -12.41 -18.30
C GLU A 62 12.94 -11.28 -18.60
N ALA A 63 12.71 -10.08 -18.06
CA ALA A 63 13.61 -8.94 -18.20
C ALA A 63 14.82 -8.99 -17.26
N GLY A 64 14.93 -9.99 -16.36
CA GLY A 64 15.98 -10.07 -15.34
C GLY A 64 15.93 -8.91 -14.32
N LYS A 65 14.78 -8.28 -14.15
CA LYS A 65 14.56 -7.15 -13.24
C LYS A 65 13.94 -7.64 -11.93
N SER A 66 14.31 -7.00 -10.83
CA SER A 66 13.59 -7.20 -9.56
C SER A 66 12.25 -6.49 -9.63
N PRO A 67 11.11 -7.16 -9.35
CA PRO A 67 9.82 -6.49 -9.28
C PRO A 67 9.82 -5.41 -8.20
N THR A 68 9.27 -4.25 -8.53
CA THR A 68 9.03 -3.18 -7.58
C THR A 68 7.93 -3.61 -6.63
N LYS A 69 8.28 -3.79 -5.35
CA LYS A 69 7.30 -4.10 -4.32
C LYS A 69 6.76 -2.81 -3.71
N PRO A 70 5.44 -2.67 -3.55
CA PRO A 70 4.87 -1.58 -2.79
C PRO A 70 5.51 -1.46 -1.41
N ALA A 71 5.66 -0.24 -0.93
CA ALA A 71 6.17 -0.01 0.42
C ALA A 71 5.34 -0.82 1.42
N SER A 72 6.00 -1.73 2.15
CA SER A 72 5.33 -2.70 3.04
C SER A 72 4.57 -2.07 4.22
N GLY A 73 4.63 -0.74 4.38
CA GLY A 73 4.18 -0.02 5.57
C GLY A 73 5.00 -0.29 6.83
N LYS A 74 5.93 -1.27 6.81
CA LYS A 74 6.80 -1.56 7.93
C LYS A 74 7.92 -0.53 8.01
N PHE A 75 7.89 0.26 9.06
CA PHE A 75 8.89 1.27 9.35
C PHE A 75 9.61 0.94 10.66
N MET A 76 10.79 0.34 10.55
CA MET A 76 11.60 -0.03 11.72
C MET A 76 12.58 1.09 12.05
N LEU A 77 12.39 1.73 13.19
CA LEU A 77 13.27 2.78 13.71
C LEU A 77 14.09 2.29 14.89
N ARG A 78 15.38 2.61 14.89
CA ARG A 78 16.21 2.52 16.09
C ARG A 78 16.25 3.91 16.74
N LEU A 79 15.77 3.99 17.97
CA LEU A 79 15.76 5.22 18.76
C LEU A 79 16.71 5.10 19.96
N PRO A 80 17.29 6.22 20.44
CA PRO A 80 17.96 6.23 21.73
C PRO A 80 17.02 5.72 22.84
N PRO A 81 17.51 4.91 23.80
CA PRO A 81 16.65 4.35 24.85
C PRO A 81 15.85 5.39 25.64
N SER A 82 16.45 6.56 25.90
CA SER A 82 15.80 7.68 26.60
C SER A 82 14.61 8.22 25.81
N LEU A 83 14.77 8.46 24.51
CA LEU A 83 13.70 8.94 23.65
C LEU A 83 12.59 7.90 23.53
N HIS A 84 12.93 6.63 23.36
CA HIS A 84 11.94 5.54 23.33
C HIS A 84 11.10 5.51 24.62
N ALA A 85 11.74 5.64 25.79
CA ALA A 85 11.06 5.68 27.08
C ALA A 85 10.09 6.89 27.19
N SER A 86 10.54 8.08 26.77
CA SER A 86 9.70 9.29 26.78
C SER A 86 8.49 9.16 25.85
N LEU A 87 8.69 8.65 24.63
CA LEU A 87 7.60 8.45 23.68
C LEU A 87 6.61 7.38 24.16
N ALA A 88 7.09 6.31 24.80
CA ALA A 88 6.24 5.27 25.35
C ALA A 88 5.38 5.78 26.52
N ALA A 89 5.96 6.61 27.40
CA ALA A 89 5.24 7.26 28.48
C ALA A 89 4.17 8.22 27.94
N TYR A 90 4.54 9.06 26.96
CA TYR A 90 3.59 9.95 26.28
C TYR A 90 2.43 9.17 25.66
N ALA A 91 2.74 8.13 24.88
CA ALA A 91 1.72 7.32 24.21
C ALA A 91 0.72 6.73 25.22
N LYS A 92 1.22 6.24 26.37
CA LYS A 92 0.40 5.70 27.45
C LYS A 92 -0.52 6.75 28.08
N VAL A 93 0.00 7.93 28.40
CA VAL A 93 -0.79 9.04 29.01
C VAL A 93 -1.90 9.49 28.07
N HIS A 94 -1.64 9.50 26.76
CA HIS A 94 -2.58 9.95 25.74
C HIS A 94 -3.42 8.83 25.12
N GLY A 95 -3.38 7.60 25.66
CA GLY A 95 -4.17 6.47 25.16
C GLY A 95 -3.89 6.12 23.70
N THR A 96 -2.66 6.31 23.23
CA THR A 96 -2.24 6.05 21.84
C THR A 96 -1.06 5.05 21.79
N SER A 97 -0.62 4.68 20.59
CA SER A 97 0.53 3.80 20.38
C SER A 97 1.75 4.58 19.87
N LEU A 98 2.94 3.99 20.00
CA LEU A 98 4.16 4.55 19.41
C LEU A 98 4.05 4.70 17.89
N ASN A 99 3.45 3.72 17.22
CA ASN A 99 3.27 3.77 15.76
C ASN A 99 2.33 4.92 15.36
N ALA A 100 1.20 5.09 16.06
CA ALA A 100 0.27 6.18 15.78
C ALA A 100 0.88 7.57 16.07
N LEU A 101 1.68 7.67 17.14
CA LEU A 101 2.44 8.88 17.44
C LEU A 101 3.46 9.20 16.34
N ALA A 102 4.22 8.21 15.89
CA ALA A 102 5.21 8.34 14.83
C ALA A 102 4.55 8.71 13.49
N GLU A 103 3.48 8.04 13.11
CA GLU A 103 2.72 8.34 11.90
C GLU A 103 2.23 9.79 11.91
N ARG A 104 1.62 10.25 13.02
CA ARG A 104 1.15 11.63 13.14
C ARG A 104 2.29 12.65 13.02
N ALA A 105 3.43 12.38 13.65
CA ALA A 105 4.59 13.27 13.57
C ALA A 105 5.15 13.35 12.14
N LEU A 106 5.25 12.21 11.45
CA LEU A 106 5.72 12.13 10.06
C LEU A 106 4.77 12.85 9.10
N ARG A 107 3.45 12.66 9.26
CA ARG A 107 2.43 13.39 8.48
C ARG A 107 2.59 14.91 8.64
N ARG A 108 2.72 15.38 9.89
CA ARG A 108 2.91 16.82 10.17
C ARG A 108 4.12 17.42 9.47
N GLU A 109 5.20 16.64 9.30
CA GLU A 109 6.44 17.11 8.69
C GLU A 109 6.37 17.18 7.15
N ILE A 110 5.57 16.32 6.52
CA ILE A 110 5.46 16.27 5.05
C ILE A 110 4.24 17.05 4.52
N GLU A 111 3.22 17.25 5.34
CA GLU A 111 2.00 18.01 5.00
C GLU A 111 2.06 19.47 5.49
N GLY A 112 3.04 19.82 6.32
CA GLY A 112 3.29 21.17 6.85
C GLY A 112 4.37 21.91 6.07
#